data_AF-A0A7S0MJC9-F1
#
_entry.id   AF-A0A7S0MJC9-F1
#
_cell.length_a   1.000
_cell.length_b   1.000
_cell.length_c   1.000
_cell.angle_alpha   90.00
_cell.angle_beta   90.00
_cell.angle_gamma   90.00
#
_symmetry.space_group_name_H-M   'P 1'
#
loop_
_entity.id
_entity.type
_entity.pdbx_description
1 polymer ?
#
loop_
_entity_poly.entity_id
_entity_poly.type
_entity_poly.pdbx_seq_one_letter_code
_entity_poly.pdbx_strand_id
1 'polypeptide(L)'
;PGQPPRLFEVPHHAAPLVPIVSPDNPRVAELGLRWCAVPTITNFNLRLAGIDFCCCPFNGWFLDLEVARNLLDRYTIADCFASVFPELQARKGREDSSW
;
A
#
# COMPACT_ATOMS: atom_id res chain seq x y z
N PRO A 1 -21.20 -8.74 -22.19
CA PRO A 1 -21.88 -7.48 -21.77
C PRO A 1 -23.30 -7.81 -21.29
N GLY A 2 -23.83 -7.08 -20.29
CA GLY A 2 -25.19 -7.31 -19.77
C GLY A 2 -25.37 -8.55 -18.87
N GLN A 3 -24.27 -9.19 -18.44
CA GLN A 3 -24.30 -10.28 -17.46
C GLN A 3 -24.03 -9.72 -16.05
N PRO A 4 -24.52 -10.39 -14.98
CA PRO A 4 -24.17 -10.01 -13.61
C PRO A 4 -22.67 -10.19 -13.35
N PRO A 5 -22.10 -9.43 -12.39
CA PRO A 5 -20.70 -9.56 -12.02
C PRO A 5 -20.42 -10.97 -11.46
N ARG A 6 -19.21 -11.47 -11.73
CA ARG A 6 -18.71 -12.75 -11.21
C ARG A 6 -17.46 -12.50 -10.39
N LEU A 7 -17.36 -13.16 -9.25
CA LEU A 7 -16.16 -13.15 -8.42
C LEU A 7 -15.21 -14.26 -8.90
N PHE A 8 -13.93 -13.95 -8.95
CA PHE A 8 -12.86 -14.89 -9.24
C PHE A 8 -11.80 -14.77 -8.15
N GLU A 9 -11.30 -15.89 -7.66
CA GLU A 9 -10.13 -15.87 -6.77
C GLU A 9 -8.87 -15.58 -7.57
N VAL A 10 -8.01 -14.72 -7.02
CA VAL A 10 -6.71 -14.43 -7.63
C VAL A 10 -5.75 -15.54 -7.22
N PRO A 11 -5.07 -16.22 -8.18
CA PRO A 11 -4.09 -17.24 -7.85
C PRO A 11 -2.98 -16.67 -6.95
N HIS A 12 -2.56 -17.42 -5.92
CA HIS A 12 -1.53 -16.97 -4.98
C HIS A 12 -0.23 -16.49 -5.64
N HIS A 13 0.18 -17.14 -6.73
CA HIS A 13 1.39 -16.78 -7.48
C HIS A 13 1.25 -15.47 -8.28
N ALA A 14 0.03 -15.01 -8.51
CA ALA A 14 -0.26 -13.81 -9.30
C ALA A 14 -0.38 -12.52 -8.45
N ALA A 15 -0.30 -12.64 -7.12
CA ALA A 15 -0.40 -11.51 -6.19
C ALA A 15 0.77 -11.50 -5.19
N PRO A 16 2.03 -11.32 -5.66
CA PRO A 16 3.19 -11.32 -4.78
C PRO A 16 3.12 -10.15 -3.78
N LEU A 17 3.42 -10.48 -2.52
CA LEU A 17 3.56 -9.53 -1.43
C LEU A 17 5.04 -9.38 -1.07
N VAL A 18 5.51 -8.14 -1.03
CA VAL A 18 6.88 -7.76 -0.66
C VAL A 18 6.92 -7.41 0.83
N PRO A 19 7.81 -8.02 1.63
CA PRO A 19 7.95 -7.68 3.04
C PRO A 19 8.56 -6.28 3.20
N ILE A 20 8.05 -5.51 4.17
CA ILE A 20 8.62 -4.21 4.55
C ILE A 20 9.66 -4.46 5.64
N VAL A 21 10.89 -4.06 5.36
CA VAL A 21 12.04 -4.25 6.25
C VAL A 21 12.87 -2.97 6.30
N SER A 22 13.61 -2.77 7.38
CA SER A 22 14.61 -1.70 7.49
C SER A 22 16.00 -2.30 7.59
N PRO A 23 16.97 -1.85 6.77
CA PRO A 23 18.36 -2.27 6.89
C PRO A 23 18.98 -1.90 8.25
N ASP A 24 18.55 -0.77 8.82
CA ASP A 24 19.13 -0.20 10.03
C ASP A 24 18.42 -0.66 11.31
N ASN A 25 17.15 -1.09 11.20
CA ASN A 25 16.37 -1.58 12.33
C ASN A 25 15.68 -2.92 12.01
N PRO A 26 16.31 -4.06 12.34
CA PRO A 26 15.75 -5.40 12.11
C PRO A 26 14.38 -5.63 12.74
N ARG A 27 14.03 -4.91 13.81
CA ARG A 27 12.72 -5.05 14.51
C ARG A 27 11.54 -4.64 13.62
N VAL A 28 11.78 -3.85 12.56
CA VAL A 28 10.73 -3.54 11.57
C VAL A 28 10.21 -4.81 10.90
N ALA A 29 11.08 -5.80 10.63
CA ALA A 29 10.66 -7.06 10.01
C ALA A 29 9.73 -7.88 10.92
N GLU A 30 9.86 -7.73 12.25
CA GLU A 30 9.03 -8.41 13.25
C GLU A 30 7.57 -7.93 13.22
N LEU A 31 7.31 -6.72 12.68
CA LEU A 31 5.95 -6.22 12.48
C LEU A 31 5.17 -7.00 11.41
N GLY A 32 5.85 -7.82 10.60
CA GLY A 32 5.22 -8.70 9.61
C GLY A 32 4.51 -7.94 8.47
N LEU A 33 4.81 -6.65 8.30
CA LEU A 33 4.19 -5.80 7.28
C LEU A 33 4.60 -6.26 5.88
N ARG A 34 3.62 -6.29 4.97
CA ARG A 34 3.83 -6.63 3.56
C ARG A 34 2.97 -5.75 2.67
N TRP A 35 3.43 -5.53 1.45
CA TRP A 35 2.74 -4.70 0.47
C TRP A 35 2.67 -5.40 -0.89
N CYS A 36 1.65 -5.14 -1.70
CA CYS A 36 1.59 -5.71 -3.05
C CYS A 36 2.71 -5.13 -3.93
N ALA A 37 3.26 -5.96 -4.83
CA ALA A 37 4.38 -5.52 -5.68
C ALA A 37 3.94 -4.57 -6.81
N VAL A 38 2.69 -4.68 -7.28
CA VAL A 38 2.21 -3.97 -8.47
C VAL A 38 0.96 -3.15 -8.14
N PRO A 39 0.96 -1.82 -8.38
CA PRO A 39 -0.23 -1.00 -8.27
C PRO A 39 -1.08 -1.13 -9.54
N THR A 40 -2.15 -1.92 -9.49
CA THR A 40 -3.06 -2.08 -10.64
C THR A 40 -4.34 -1.27 -10.43
N ILE A 41 -4.59 -0.31 -11.31
CA ILE A 41 -5.82 0.49 -11.34
C ILE A 41 -6.74 -0.08 -12.40
N THR A 42 -7.99 -0.34 -12.03
CA THR A 42 -8.95 -1.09 -12.88
C THR A 42 -10.29 -0.37 -13.08
N ASN A 43 -10.56 0.69 -12.34
CA ASN A 43 -11.86 1.37 -12.30
C ASN A 43 -11.91 2.65 -13.15
N PHE A 44 -10.96 2.83 -14.07
CA PHE A 44 -10.89 3.99 -14.95
C PHE A 44 -11.37 3.63 -16.36
N ASN A 45 -11.91 4.63 -17.08
CA ASN A 45 -12.23 4.53 -18.50
C ASN A 45 -11.14 5.26 -19.31
N LEU A 46 -10.54 4.56 -20.28
CA LEU A 46 -9.60 5.17 -21.22
C LEU A 46 -10.35 5.64 -22.47
N ARG A 47 -10.32 6.94 -22.75
CA ARG A 47 -10.93 7.52 -23.96
C ARG A 47 -9.87 7.94 -24.97
N LEU A 48 -9.91 7.36 -26.17
CA LEU A 48 -8.96 7.63 -27.25
C LEU A 48 -9.70 7.77 -28.58
N ALA A 49 -9.39 8.83 -29.34
CA ALA A 49 -10.00 9.10 -30.65
C ALA A 49 -11.55 9.04 -30.65
N GLY A 50 -12.19 9.41 -29.54
CA GLY A 50 -13.65 9.37 -29.39
C GLY A 50 -14.23 8.01 -28.99
N ILE A 51 -13.39 6.98 -28.79
CA ILE A 51 -13.78 5.64 -28.35
C ILE A 51 -13.50 5.48 -26.85
N ASP A 52 -14.45 4.92 -26.10
CA ASP A 52 -14.33 4.60 -24.68
C ASP A 52 -13.94 3.13 -24.46
N PHE A 53 -12.81 2.89 -23.81
CA PHE A 53 -12.28 1.57 -23.45
C PHE A 53 -12.50 1.33 -21.95
N CYS A 54 -13.69 0.83 -21.60
CA CYS A 54 -14.12 0.65 -20.21
C CYS A 54 -13.44 -0.53 -19.46
N CYS A 55 -12.69 -1.38 -20.15
CA CYS A 55 -12.00 -2.54 -19.56
C CYS A 55 -10.50 -2.50 -19.88
N CYS A 56 -9.84 -1.40 -19.53
CA CYS A 56 -8.41 -1.18 -19.78
C CYS A 56 -7.64 -1.00 -18.45
N PRO A 57 -7.40 -2.08 -17.70
CA PRO A 57 -6.58 -1.99 -16.49
C PRO A 57 -5.14 -1.63 -16.85
N PHE A 58 -4.49 -0.83 -16.02
CA PHE A 58 -3.10 -0.42 -16.20
C PHE A 58 -2.37 -0.39 -14.87
N ASN A 59 -1.04 -0.48 -14.93
CA ASN A 59 -0.16 -0.40 -13.78
C ASN A 59 1.14 0.30 -14.13
N GLY A 60 1.86 0.72 -13.09
CA GLY A 60 3.25 1.17 -13.17
C GLY A 60 4.04 0.50 -12.05
N TRP A 61 4.83 1.31 -11.35
CA TRP A 61 5.53 0.97 -10.11
C TRP A 61 5.09 1.92 -9.01
N PHE A 62 5.13 1.46 -7.76
CA PHE A 62 4.86 2.31 -6.61
C PHE A 62 5.95 3.38 -6.46
N LEU A 63 5.55 4.58 -6.07
CA LEU A 63 6.41 5.52 -5.36
C LEU A 63 6.34 5.21 -3.87
N ASP A 64 7.48 5.27 -3.17
CA ASP A 64 7.56 4.93 -1.74
C ASP A 64 6.57 5.71 -0.88
N LEU A 65 6.32 6.98 -1.20
CA LEU A 65 5.34 7.81 -0.51
C LEU A 65 3.90 7.33 -0.67
N GLU A 66 3.54 6.66 -1.77
CA GLU A 66 2.21 6.07 -1.94
C GLU A 66 1.99 4.92 -0.96
N VAL A 67 3.03 4.10 -0.77
CA VAL A 67 3.03 3.02 0.20
C VAL A 67 2.96 3.60 1.62
N ALA A 68 3.84 4.55 1.94
CA ALA A 68 3.87 5.20 3.25
C ALA A 68 2.54 5.87 3.61
N ARG A 69 1.96 6.66 2.68
CA ARG A 69 0.64 7.28 2.87
C ARG A 69 -0.42 6.25 3.16
N ASN A 70 -0.49 5.15 2.41
CA ASN A 70 -1.50 4.14 2.67
C ASN A 70 -1.31 3.48 4.05
N LEU A 71 -0.07 3.14 4.42
CA LEU A 71 0.23 2.56 5.73
C LEU A 71 -0.15 3.50 6.87
N LEU A 72 0.18 4.79 6.76
CA LEU A 72 -0.04 5.77 7.81
C LEU A 72 -1.50 6.25 7.86
N ASP A 73 -2.09 6.60 6.72
CA ASP A 73 -3.41 7.25 6.70
C ASP A 73 -4.56 6.24 6.65
N ARG A 74 -4.39 5.15 5.88
CA ARG A 74 -5.47 4.17 5.67
C ARG A 74 -5.41 3.00 6.64
N TYR A 75 -4.22 2.49 6.89
CA TYR A 75 -4.02 1.37 7.82
C TYR A 75 -3.61 1.82 9.23
N THR A 76 -3.42 3.13 9.43
CA THR A 76 -3.18 3.77 10.74
C THR A 76 -2.11 3.10 11.57
N ILE A 77 -1.03 2.63 10.92
CA ILE A 77 0.03 1.86 11.60
C ILE A 77 1.04 2.73 12.36
N ALA A 78 0.86 4.05 12.43
CA ALA A 78 1.86 4.98 12.97
C ALA A 78 2.36 4.57 14.37
N ASP A 79 1.45 4.25 15.29
CA ASP A 79 1.80 3.81 16.65
C ASP A 79 2.49 2.43 16.67
N CYS A 80 2.02 1.49 15.85
CA CYS A 80 2.63 0.18 15.70
C CYS A 80 4.06 0.29 15.18
N PHE A 81 4.25 1.10 14.14
CA PHE A 81 5.56 1.36 13.55
C PHE A 81 6.47 2.09 14.53
N ALA A 82 5.97 3.11 15.25
CA ALA A 82 6.75 3.80 16.26
C ALA A 82 7.19 2.88 17.42
N SER A 83 6.46 1.79 17.72
CA SER A 83 6.80 0.88 18.84
C SER A 83 8.17 0.19 18.69
N VAL A 84 8.69 0.11 17.47
CA VAL A 84 10.02 -0.45 17.19
C VAL A 84 11.12 0.61 17.16
N PHE A 85 10.80 1.89 17.36
CA PHE A 85 11.71 3.03 17.45
C PHE A 85 11.57 3.72 18.83
N PRO A 86 12.37 3.33 19.84
CA PRO A 86 12.26 3.86 21.20
C PRO A 86 12.33 5.40 21.29
N GLU A 87 13.13 6.03 20.42
CA GLU A 87 13.28 7.47 20.30
C GLU A 87 12.01 8.19 19.85
N LEU A 88 11.19 7.55 19.00
CA LEU A 88 9.89 8.09 18.61
C LEU A 88 8.89 7.98 19.76
N GLN A 89 8.90 6.84 20.48
CA GLN A 89 8.04 6.66 21.66
C GLN A 89 8.35 7.68 22.76
N ALA A 90 9.62 8.00 22.99
CA ALA A 90 10.03 8.98 24.00
C ALA A 90 9.57 10.42 23.68
N ARG A 91 9.17 10.70 22.43
CA ARG A 91 8.68 12.00 21.97
C ARG A 91 7.15 12.11 22.00
N LYS A 92 6.43 11.00 22.13
CA LYS A 92 4.97 10.97 22.11
C LYS A 92 4.38 11.84 23.22
N GLY A 93 3.53 12.79 22.85
CA GLY A 93 2.80 13.66 23.79
C GLY A 93 3.59 14.88 24.28
N ARG A 94 4.74 15.20 23.67
CA ARG A 94 5.42 16.48 23.94
C ARG A 94 4.76 17.59 23.10
N GLU A 95 4.54 18.76 23.69
CA GLU A 95 3.90 19.89 22.99
C GLU A 95 4.75 20.43 21.81
N ASP A 96 6.05 20.13 21.79
CA ASP A 96 7.00 20.51 20.74
C ASP A 96 7.33 19.38 19.75
N SER A 97 6.66 18.21 19.84
CA SER A 97 6.91 17.11 18.92
C SER A 97 6.06 17.21 17.66
N SER A 98 6.71 17.01 16.51
CA SER A 98 6.05 16.72 15.23
C SER A 98 5.52 15.27 15.16
N TRP A 99 5.49 14.57 16.29
CA TRP A 99 5.25 13.14 16.46
C TRP A 99 4.29 12.92 17.61
#